data_AF-A0A3D4AQM3-F1
#
_entry.id   AF-A0A3D4AQM3-F1
#
_cell.length_a   1.000
_cell.length_b   1.000
_cell.length_c   1.000
_cell.angle_alpha   90.00
_cell.angle_beta   90.00
_cell.angle_gamma   90.00
#
_symmetry.space_group_name_H-M   'P 1'
#
loop_
_entity.id
_entity.type
_entity.pdbx_description
1 polymer ?
#
loop_
_entity_poly.entity_id
_entity_poly.type
_entity_poly.pdbx_seq_one_letter_code
_entity_poly.pdbx_strand_id
1 'polypeptide(L)'
;MSLCPRCEHKLDVFSFSLSAFPFYFKCANCQTRLKLISSKLFWAIFLFYLAVVFTLIMYIPILNEYGLGVTLAVSGWLFVYYKSSPYILSKDNVALYGSD
;
A
#
# COMPACT_ATOMS: atom_id res chain seq x y z
N MET A 1 1.80 -14.71 -3.65
CA MET A 1 3.05 -13.96 -3.91
C MET A 1 2.88 -13.24 -5.24
N SER A 2 3.06 -11.92 -5.27
CA SER A 2 2.90 -11.12 -6.48
C SER A 2 4.15 -11.20 -7.35
N LEU A 3 3.98 -11.60 -8.61
CA LEU A 3 5.07 -11.71 -9.60
C LEU A 3 4.85 -10.66 -10.67
N CYS A 4 5.94 -10.08 -11.18
CA CYS A 4 5.86 -9.15 -12.29
C CYS A 4 5.34 -9.88 -13.55
N PRO A 5 4.32 -9.36 -14.25
CA PRO A 5 3.78 -10.01 -15.44
C PRO A 5 4.77 -10.09 -16.62
N ARG A 6 5.86 -9.31 -16.61
CA ARG A 6 6.86 -9.30 -17.69
C ARG A 6 8.11 -10.14 -17.42
N CYS A 7 8.59 -10.18 -16.18
CA CYS A 7 9.86 -10.84 -15.84
C CYS A 7 9.72 -11.93 -14.78
N GLU A 8 8.49 -12.21 -14.33
CA GLU A 8 8.13 -13.17 -13.28
C GLU A 8 8.89 -12.99 -11.96
N HIS A 9 9.62 -11.88 -11.80
CA HIS A 9 10.36 -11.61 -10.59
C HIS A 9 9.41 -11.12 -9.49
N LYS A 10 9.71 -11.50 -8.25
CA LYS A 10 8.98 -11.05 -7.06
C LYS A 10 8.94 -9.53 -7.00
N LEU A 11 7.74 -8.98 -6.85
CA LEU A 11 7.53 -7.54 -6.67
C LEU A 11 7.94 -7.11 -5.27
N ASP A 12 8.68 -6.01 -5.18
CA ASP A 12 8.98 -5.38 -3.91
C ASP A 12 7.79 -4.51 -3.48
N VAL A 13 7.26 -4.80 -2.31
CA VAL A 13 6.09 -4.14 -1.73
C VAL A 13 6.36 -2.65 -1.49
N PHE A 14 7.60 -2.29 -1.15
CA PHE A 14 7.98 -0.90 -0.85
C PHE A 14 8.47 -0.13 -2.09
N SER A 15 8.50 -0.75 -3.27
CA SER A 15 8.75 -0.05 -4.55
C SER A 15 7.54 0.77 -5.04
N PHE A 16 6.52 0.91 -4.19
CA PHE A 16 5.33 1.69 -4.46
C PHE A 16 5.66 3.18 -4.50
N SER A 17 5.45 3.81 -5.66
CA SER A 17 5.55 5.24 -5.77
C SER A 17 4.18 5.88 -5.59
N LEU A 18 4.01 6.58 -4.47
CA LEU A 18 2.87 7.47 -4.19
C LEU A 18 2.97 8.79 -4.96
N SER A 19 4.06 9.02 -5.71
CA SER A 19 4.42 10.34 -6.23
C SER A 19 3.63 10.80 -7.46
N ALA A 20 2.86 9.92 -8.12
CA ALA A 20 1.97 10.31 -9.21
C ALA A 20 0.75 9.39 -9.30
N PHE A 21 -0.41 9.99 -9.56
CA PHE A 21 -1.63 9.25 -9.91
C PHE A 21 -1.68 9.02 -11.43
N PRO A 22 -2.04 7.82 -11.91
CA PRO A 22 -2.46 6.66 -11.14
C PRO A 22 -1.28 5.97 -10.46
N PHE A 23 -1.53 5.41 -9.27
CA PHE A 23 -0.53 4.69 -8.48
C PHE A 23 0.23 3.67 -9.34
N TYR A 24 1.56 3.82 -9.41
CA TYR A 24 2.42 2.95 -10.20
C TYR A 24 3.48 2.28 -9.35
N PHE A 25 3.78 1.03 -9.69
CA PHE A 25 4.88 0.26 -9.12
C PHE A 25 5.97 0.14 -10.17
N LYS A 26 7.23 0.26 -9.75
CA LYS A 26 8.36 -0.03 -10.62
C LYS A 26 8.92 -1.39 -10.24
N CYS A 27 8.91 -2.34 -11.17
CA CYS A 27 9.62 -3.60 -10.91
C CYS A 27 11.12 -3.33 -10.83
N ALA A 28 11.78 -3.71 -9.72
CA ALA A 28 13.21 -3.45 -9.52
C ALA A 28 14.10 -4.10 -10.60
N ASN A 29 13.67 -5.25 -11.14
CA ASN A 29 14.46 -6.00 -12.11
C ASN A 29 14.29 -5.47 -13.54
N CYS A 30 13.08 -5.51 -14.09
CA CYS A 30 12.83 -5.11 -15.47
C CYS A 30 12.48 -3.63 -15.65
N GLN A 31 12.46 -2.85 -14.56
CA GLN A 31 12.19 -1.40 -14.52
C GLN A 31 10.84 -0.99 -15.13
N THR A 32 9.95 -1.95 -15.42
CA THR A 32 8.63 -1.67 -15.99
C THR A 32 7.71 -1.05 -14.96
N ARG A 33 6.95 -0.06 -15.42
CA ARG A 33 5.86 0.53 -14.67
C ARG A 33 4.66 -0.40 -14.72
N LEU A 34 4.10 -0.67 -13.55
CA LEU A 34 2.92 -1.48 -13.35
C LEU A 34 1.84 -0.61 -12.74
N LYS A 35 0.59 -0.86 -13.11
CA LYS A 35 -0.59 -0.16 -12.59
C LYS A 35 -1.48 -1.16 -11.87
N LEU A 36 -2.12 -0.71 -10.79
CA LEU A 36 -3.24 -1.45 -10.19
C LEU A 36 -4.45 -1.40 -11.11
N ILE A 37 -4.99 -2.56 -11.48
CA ILE A 37 -6.24 -2.66 -12.25
C ILE A 37 -7.40 -2.14 -11.39
N SER A 38 -7.45 -2.55 -10.12
CA SER A 38 -8.43 -2.12 -9.13
C SER A 38 -7.74 -1.56 -7.89
N SER A 39 -7.97 -0.28 -7.62
CA SER A 39 -7.55 0.39 -6.37
C SER A 39 -8.57 0.25 -5.23
N LYS A 40 -9.74 -0.38 -5.48
CA LYS A 40 -10.85 -0.45 -4.51
C LYS A 40 -10.42 -1.07 -3.17
N LEU A 41 -9.67 -2.18 -3.24
CA LEU A 41 -9.22 -2.93 -2.07
C LEU A 41 -8.20 -2.14 -1.25
N PHE A 42 -7.30 -1.42 -1.92
CA PHE A 42 -6.37 -0.48 -1.27
C PHE A 42 -7.12 0.61 -0.51
N TRP A 43 -8.08 1.28 -1.16
CA TRP A 43 -8.87 2.34 -0.53
C TRP A 43 -9.73 1.84 0.63
N ALA A 44 -10.33 0.65 0.51
CA ALA A 44 -11.10 0.05 1.60
C ALA A 44 -10.24 -0.19 2.85
N ILE A 45 -9.04 -0.77 2.67
CA ILE A 45 -8.11 -1.02 3.78
C ILE A 45 -7.59 0.30 4.38
N PHE A 46 -7.25 1.26 3.53
CA PHE A 46 -6.76 2.57 3.97
C PHE A 46 -7.82 3.32 4.80
N LEU A 47 -9.06 3.36 4.34
CA LEU A 47 -10.16 4.01 5.05
C LEU A 47 -10.48 3.31 6.38
N PHE A 48 -10.49 1.97 6.38
CA PHE A 48 -10.70 1.20 7.61
C PHE A 48 -9.56 1.47 8.63
N TYR A 49 -8.31 1.47 8.16
CA TYR A 49 -7.15 1.78 8.99
C TYR A 49 -7.25 3.19 9.59
N LEU A 50 -7.60 4.20 8.78
CA LEU A 50 -7.78 5.57 9.25
C LEU A 50 -8.88 5.66 10.32
N ALA A 51 -10.03 5.00 10.12
CA ALA A 51 -11.11 5.00 11.09
C ALA A 51 -10.66 4.42 12.46
N VAL A 52 -9.92 3.31 12.44
CA VAL A 52 -9.40 2.66 13.65
C VAL A 52 -8.38 3.54 14.36
N VAL A 53 -7.39 4.07 13.62
CA VAL A 53 -6.34 4.91 14.21
C VAL A 53 -6.89 6.23 14.74
N PHE A 54 -7.79 6.86 14.00
CA PHE A 54 -8.46 8.08 14.46
C PHE A 54 -9.20 7.85 15.77
N THR A 55 -9.94 6.75 15.86
CA THR A 55 -10.63 6.36 17.11
C THR A 55 -9.60 6.12 18.23
N LEU A 56 -8.53 5.37 17.99
CA LEU A 56 -7.49 5.13 19.00
C LEU A 56 -6.84 6.41 19.51
N ILE A 57 -6.52 7.36 18.63
CA ILE A 57 -5.89 8.63 19.01
C ILE A 57 -6.86 9.50 19.81
N MET A 58 -8.14 9.54 19.44
CA MET A 58 -9.16 10.33 20.15
C MET A 58 -9.47 9.80 21.55
N TYR A 59 -9.49 8.47 21.73
CA TYR A 59 -9.93 7.85 22.99
C TYR A 59 -8.77 7.47 23.93
N ILE A 60 -7.52 7.44 23.46
CA ILE A 60 -6.36 7.14 24.30
C ILE A 60 -5.57 8.44 24.55
N PRO A 61 -5.76 9.10 25.71
CA PRO A 61 -5.17 10.40 25.99
C PRO A 61 -3.63 10.38 25.97
N ILE A 62 -3.01 9.26 26.36
CA ILE A 62 -1.55 9.06 26.34
C ILE A 62 -0.98 9.22 24.92
N LEU A 63 -1.72 8.82 23.87
CA LEU A 63 -1.23 8.96 22.50
C LEU A 63 -1.19 10.42 22.04
N ASN A 64 -2.10 11.24 22.56
CA ASN A 64 -2.20 12.66 22.25
C ASN A 64 -1.20 13.48 23.10
N GLU A 65 -1.12 13.17 24.39
CA GLU A 65 -0.30 13.89 25.37
C GLU A 65 1.22 13.77 25.07
N TYR A 66 1.68 12.60 24.63
CA TYR A 66 3.09 12.35 24.31
C TYR A 66 3.40 12.45 22.81
N GLY A 67 2.45 12.87 21.97
CA GLY A 67 2.64 12.93 20.52
C GLY A 67 2.89 11.57 19.84
N LEU A 68 2.63 10.46 20.55
CA LEU A 68 2.86 9.10 20.06
C LEU A 68 1.89 8.67 18.97
N GLY A 69 0.77 9.40 18.81
CA GLY A 69 -0.24 9.13 17.79
C GLY A 69 0.31 9.10 16.37
N VAL A 70 1.23 10.02 16.03
CA VAL A 70 1.84 10.08 14.68
C VAL A 70 2.72 8.85 14.45
N THR A 71 3.57 8.50 15.41
CA THR A 71 4.47 7.35 15.32
C THR A 71 3.67 6.05 15.18
N LEU A 72 2.58 5.91 15.95
CA LEU A 72 1.69 4.76 15.88
C LEU A 72 0.93 4.69 14.54
N ALA A 73 0.51 5.84 14.00
CA ALA A 73 -0.14 5.91 12.70
C ALA A 73 0.80 5.54 11.54
N VAL A 74 2.05 6.02 11.55
CA VAL A 74 3.00 5.71 10.48
C VAL A 74 3.46 4.26 10.55
N SER A 75 3.87 3.79 11.73
CA SER A 75 4.33 2.41 11.92
C SER A 75 3.22 1.39 11.67
N GLY A 76 2.01 1.67 12.17
CA GLY A 76 0.84 0.83 11.96
C GLY A 76 0.45 0.76 10.48
N TRP A 77 0.51 1.88 9.75
CA TRP A 77 0.20 1.89 8.32
C TRP A 77 1.20 1.05 7.53
N LEU A 78 2.50 1.20 7.81
CA LEU A 78 3.54 0.39 7.17
C LEU A 78 3.31 -1.11 7.40
N PHE A 79 2.93 -1.50 8.62
CA PHE A 79 2.65 -2.89 8.95
C PHE A 79 1.40 -3.42 8.22
N VAL A 80 0.29 -2.67 8.25
CA VAL A 80 -0.97 -3.04 7.59
C VAL A 80 -0.77 -3.12 6.08
N TYR A 81 -0.06 -2.14 5.50
CA TYR A 81 0.28 -2.13 4.08
C TYR A 81 1.14 -3.34 3.71
N TYR A 82 2.20 -3.63 4.47
CA TYR A 82 3.04 -4.80 4.23
C TYR A 82 2.24 -6.10 4.23
N LYS A 83 1.35 -6.29 5.22
CA LYS A 83 0.50 -7.49 5.33
C LYS A 83 -0.58 -7.59 4.24
N SER A 84 -1.17 -6.47 3.84
CA SER A 84 -2.23 -6.43 2.82
C SER A 84 -1.70 -6.41 1.38
N SER A 85 -0.44 -6.00 1.20
CA SER A 85 0.21 -5.89 -0.11
C SER A 85 0.11 -7.13 -0.99
N PRO A 86 0.20 -8.39 -0.50
CA PRO A 86 0.11 -9.55 -1.39
C PRO A 86 -1.28 -9.71 -2.02
N TYR A 87 -2.33 -9.22 -1.34
CA TYR A 87 -3.71 -9.25 -1.80
C TYR A 87 -3.97 -8.09 -2.76
N ILE A 88 -3.46 -6.91 -2.43
CA ILE A 88 -3.57 -5.71 -3.27
C ILE A 88 -2.80 -5.91 -4.59
N LEU A 89 -1.61 -6.51 -4.53
CA LEU A 89 -0.72 -6.78 -5.66
C LEU A 89 -0.93 -8.16 -6.29
N SER A 90 -2.09 -8.80 -6.11
CA SER A 90 -2.37 -10.09 -6.76
C SER A 90 -2.10 -10.02 -8.27
N LYS A 91 -1.67 -11.12 -8.88
CA LYS A 91 -1.39 -11.20 -10.32
C LYS A 91 -2.55 -10.67 -11.17
N ASP A 92 -3.78 -10.90 -10.73
CA ASP A 92 -5.00 -10.48 -11.43
C ASP A 92 -5.34 -9.00 -11.24
N ASN A 93 -4.59 -8.31 -10.37
CA ASN A 93 -4.81 -6.91 -10.04
C ASN A 93 -3.65 -5.99 -10.47
N VAL A 94 -2.63 -6.53 -11.15
CA VAL A 94 -1.43 -5.81 -11.59
C VAL A 94 -1.27 -5.93 -13.10
N ALA A 95 -1.40 -4.82 -13.82
CA ALA A 95 -1.21 -4.72 -15.26
C ALA A 95 0.04 -3.91 -15.61
N LEU A 96 0.52 -4.05 -16.86
CA LEU A 96 1.54 -3.16 -17.40
C LEU A 96 0.96 -1.76 -17.59
N TYR A 97 1.71 -0.72 -17.22
CA TYR A 97 1.29 0.65 -17.47
C TYR A 97 1.27 0.93 -18.98
N GLY A 98 0.09 1.17 -19.56
CA GLY A 98 -0.09 1.41 -20.99
C GLY A 98 -0.52 0.19 -21.83
N SER A 99 -0.86 -0.94 -21.19
CA SER A 99 -1.67 -1.97 -21.85
C SER A 99 -3.15 -1.63 -21.62
N ASP A 100 -3.81 -1.12 -22.67
CA ASP A 100 -5.27 -1.03 -22.73
C ASP A 100 -5.88 -2.39 -23.09
#